data_AF-A0A847VCA7-F1
#
_entry.id   AF-A0A847VCA7-F1
#
_cell.length_a   1.000
_cell.length_b   1.000
_cell.length_c   1.000
_cell.angle_alpha   90.00
_cell.angle_beta   90.00
_cell.angle_gamma   90.00
#
_symmetry.space_group_name_H-M   'P 1'
#
loop_
_entity.id
_entity.type
_entity.pdbx_description
1 polymer ?
#
loop_
_entity_poly.entity_id
_entity_poly.type
_entity_poly.pdbx_seq_one_letter_code
_entity_poly.pdbx_strand_id
1 'polypeptide(L)'
;MKRSGYIAIGVFVLLLSIVFFVVFRASGSEEYEYIKGCTPVNVVIKKGEDENTVDISWETREKCMGYILYGYTANDLNLVGIDLKNEISSKKHYVVISNLVSTKRYYFTIISDDVTHGKNGLPIQFSINSL
;
A
#
# COMPACT_ATOMS: atom_id res chain seq x y z
N MET A 1 -15.33 62.07 2.70
CA MET A 1 -16.01 60.82 2.28
C MET A 1 -15.15 59.81 1.49
N LYS A 2 -13.91 60.12 1.07
CA LYS A 2 -13.12 59.20 0.21
C LYS A 2 -12.23 58.18 0.97
N ARG A 3 -11.76 58.51 2.17
CA ARG A 3 -10.84 57.65 2.97
C ARG A 3 -11.47 56.35 3.48
N SER A 4 -12.72 56.38 3.93
CA SER A 4 -13.43 55.20 4.46
C SER A 4 -13.71 54.14 3.36
N GLY A 5 -13.97 54.59 2.13
CA GLY A 5 -14.19 53.69 0.99
C GLY A 5 -12.95 52.86 0.64
N TYR A 6 -11.75 53.44 0.67
CA TYR A 6 -10.51 52.69 0.42
C TYR A 6 -10.21 51.65 1.50
N ILE A 7 -10.57 51.93 2.77
CA ILE A 7 -10.41 50.97 3.87
C ILE A 7 -11.36 49.79 3.68
N ALA A 8 -12.63 50.05 3.34
CA ALA A 8 -13.61 49.01 3.10
C ALA A 8 -13.23 48.11 1.90
N ILE A 9 -12.71 48.70 0.83
CA ILE A 9 -12.20 47.95 -0.35
C ILE A 9 -10.99 47.09 0.04
N GLY A 10 -10.05 47.65 0.82
CA GLY A 10 -8.88 46.90 1.28
C GLY A 10 -9.25 45.69 2.13
N VAL A 11 -10.18 45.85 3.08
CA VAL A 11 -10.68 44.74 3.91
C VAL A 11 -11.38 43.69 3.06
N PHE A 12 -12.17 44.10 2.06
CA PHE A 12 -12.86 43.18 1.17
C PHE A 12 -11.89 42.35 0.31
N VAL A 13 -10.84 42.97 -0.24
CA VAL A 13 -9.79 42.27 -1.00
C VAL A 13 -9.04 41.28 -0.10
N LEU A 14 -8.73 41.66 1.14
CA LEU A 14 -8.08 40.77 2.10
C LEU A 14 -8.95 39.54 2.42
N LEU A 15 -10.25 39.74 2.67
CA LEU A 15 -11.19 38.64 2.91
C LEU A 15 -11.32 37.73 1.69
N LEU A 16 -11.40 38.29 0.48
CA LEU A 16 -11.44 37.50 -0.76
C LEU A 16 -10.16 36.68 -0.97
N SER A 17 -8.99 37.24 -0.67
CA SER A 17 -7.72 36.53 -0.80
C SER A 17 -7.59 35.37 0.19
N ILE A 18 -8.10 35.53 1.42
CA ILE A 18 -8.12 34.46 2.42
C ILE A 18 -9.09 33.35 1.99
N VAL A 19 -10.29 33.71 1.53
CA VAL A 19 -11.28 32.72 1.04
C VAL A 19 -10.73 31.99 -0.17
N PHE A 20 -10.12 32.71 -1.12
CA PHE A 20 -9.49 32.10 -2.29
C PHE A 20 -8.36 31.15 -1.89
N PHE A 21 -7.51 31.53 -0.94
CA PHE A 21 -6.43 30.66 -0.45
C PHE A 21 -6.95 29.41 0.26
N VAL A 22 -8.01 29.53 1.07
CA VAL A 22 -8.65 28.41 1.76
C VAL A 22 -9.33 27.47 0.75
N VAL A 23 -10.07 28.00 -0.22
CA VAL A 23 -10.71 27.21 -1.27
C VAL A 23 -9.67 26.53 -2.16
N PHE A 24 -8.60 27.23 -2.53
CA PHE A 24 -7.49 26.67 -3.32
C PHE A 24 -6.74 25.56 -2.57
N ARG A 25 -6.58 25.69 -1.24
CA ARG A 25 -6.05 24.62 -0.39
C ARG A 25 -7.02 23.45 -0.26
N ALA A 26 -8.32 23.71 -0.14
CA ALA A 26 -9.34 22.68 -0.02
C ALA A 26 -9.58 21.92 -1.34
N SER A 27 -9.38 22.56 -2.49
CA SER A 27 -9.47 21.92 -3.80
C SER A 27 -8.16 21.28 -4.26
N GLY A 28 -7.08 21.40 -3.47
CA GLY A 28 -5.80 20.75 -3.71
C GLY A 28 -5.84 19.28 -3.29
N SER A 29 -5.98 18.41 -4.29
CA SER A 29 -5.78 16.94 -4.29
C SER A 29 -6.66 16.10 -3.36
N GLU A 30 -7.83 15.71 -3.84
CA GLU A 30 -8.27 14.33 -3.61
C GLU A 30 -7.52 13.44 -4.60
N GLU A 31 -6.44 12.81 -4.15
CA GLU A 31 -5.77 11.76 -4.91
C GLU A 31 -6.71 10.54 -4.91
N TYR A 32 -7.60 10.50 -5.89
CA TYR A 32 -8.39 9.30 -6.17
C TYR A 32 -7.39 8.19 -6.51
N GLU A 33 -7.16 7.25 -5.57
CA GLU A 33 -6.37 6.05 -5.83
C GLU A 33 -7.04 5.26 -6.96
N TYR A 34 -6.60 5.49 -8.19
CA TYR A 34 -6.93 4.64 -9.31
C TYR A 34 -6.25 3.29 -9.07
N ILE A 35 -6.99 2.35 -8.49
CA ILE A 35 -6.52 0.99 -8.29
C ILE A 35 -6.38 0.33 -9.68
N LYS A 36 -5.14 0.31 -10.20
CA LYS A 36 -4.75 -0.44 -11.41
C LYS A 36 -5.23 -1.90 -11.27
N GLY A 37 -5.58 -2.54 -12.39
CA GLY A 37 -6.13 -3.91 -12.40
C GLY A 37 -5.31 -4.95 -11.62
N CYS A 38 -3.98 -4.79 -11.62
CA CYS A 38 -3.03 -5.66 -10.92
C CYS A 38 -2.59 -5.19 -9.53
N THR A 39 -3.20 -4.13 -8.98
CA THR A 39 -2.88 -3.70 -7.61
C THR A 39 -3.41 -4.73 -6.60
N PRO A 40 -2.56 -5.31 -5.74
CA PRO A 40 -2.99 -6.23 -4.69
C PRO A 40 -3.95 -5.56 -3.71
N VAL A 41 -5.08 -6.22 -3.45
CA VAL A 41 -6.06 -5.84 -2.43
C VAL A 41 -6.33 -7.01 -1.50
N ASN A 42 -6.92 -6.74 -0.33
CA ASN A 42 -7.28 -7.76 0.65
C ASN A 42 -6.08 -8.64 1.05
N VAL A 43 -4.91 -8.03 1.26
CA VAL A 43 -3.71 -8.75 1.70
C VAL A 43 -3.96 -9.31 3.10
N VAL A 44 -3.88 -10.63 3.22
CA VAL A 44 -4.08 -11.38 4.46
C VAL A 44 -2.82 -12.20 4.72
N ILE A 45 -2.38 -12.18 5.98
CA ILE A 45 -1.23 -12.95 6.47
C ILE A 45 -1.73 -13.80 7.63
N LYS A 46 -1.53 -15.11 7.58
CA LYS A 46 -1.97 -16.05 8.61
C LYS A 46 -0.89 -17.07 8.91
N LYS A 47 -0.95 -17.68 10.09
CA LYS A 47 -0.22 -18.93 10.36
C LYS A 47 -0.70 -20.00 9.38
N GLY A 48 0.24 -20.71 8.77
CA GLY A 48 -0.11 -21.85 7.91
C GLY A 48 -0.53 -23.07 8.72
N GLU A 49 -0.96 -24.12 8.01
CA GLU A 49 -1.42 -25.38 8.62
C GLU A 49 -0.28 -26.14 9.32
N ASP A 50 0.92 -26.06 8.74
CA ASP A 50 2.13 -26.68 9.29
C ASP A 50 2.86 -25.74 10.25
N GLU A 51 3.60 -26.31 11.21
CA GLU A 51 4.50 -25.52 12.05
C GLU A 51 5.54 -24.77 11.20
N ASN A 52 5.94 -23.59 11.65
CA ASN A 52 6.96 -22.77 10.98
C ASN A 52 6.57 -22.33 9.56
N THR A 53 5.27 -22.24 9.27
CA THR A 53 4.75 -21.74 8.00
C THR A 53 3.85 -20.51 8.15
N VAL A 54 3.82 -19.69 7.10
CA VAL A 54 2.93 -18.52 6.98
C VAL A 54 2.30 -18.52 5.61
N ASP A 55 0.98 -18.29 5.61
CA ASP A 55 0.17 -18.14 4.42
C ASP A 55 -0.05 -16.66 4.13
N ILE A 56 0.26 -16.25 2.92
CA ILE A 56 0.06 -14.89 2.42
C ILE A 56 -0.86 -14.96 1.21
N SER A 57 -1.98 -14.24 1.28
CA SER A 57 -2.97 -14.22 0.20
C SER A 57 -3.40 -12.80 -0.15
N TRP A 58 -3.67 -12.56 -1.43
CA TRP A 58 -4.22 -11.32 -1.93
C TRP A 58 -5.05 -11.54 -3.19
N GLU A 59 -5.79 -10.51 -3.58
CA GLU A 59 -6.60 -10.51 -4.80
C GLU A 59 -6.19 -9.34 -5.71
N THR A 60 -6.41 -9.51 -7.02
CA THR A 60 -6.30 -8.47 -8.04
C THR A 60 -7.60 -8.44 -8.86
N ARG A 61 -7.91 -7.30 -9.49
CA ARG A 61 -9.12 -7.16 -10.31
C ARG A 61 -8.98 -7.90 -11.64
N GLU A 62 -7.77 -7.92 -12.18
CA GLU A 62 -7.38 -8.57 -13.43
C GLU A 62 -6.48 -9.79 -13.17
N LYS A 63 -6.31 -10.63 -14.20
CA LYS A 63 -5.42 -11.80 -14.13
C LYS A 63 -3.98 -11.30 -14.29
N CYS A 64 -3.20 -11.36 -13.23
CA CYS A 64 -1.88 -10.75 -13.16
C CYS A 64 -0.85 -11.76 -12.68
N MET A 65 0.40 -11.63 -13.15
CA MET A 65 1.50 -12.36 -12.53
C MET A 65 1.68 -11.86 -11.09
N GLY A 66 1.84 -12.77 -10.14
CA GLY A 66 1.95 -12.42 -8.73
C GLY A 66 2.89 -13.34 -7.96
N TYR A 67 3.86 -12.76 -7.28
CA TYR A 67 4.76 -13.45 -6.37
C TYR A 67 5.20 -12.49 -5.26
N ILE A 68 5.90 -12.99 -4.24
CA ILE A 68 6.45 -12.16 -3.17
C ILE A 68 7.97 -12.24 -3.17
N LEU A 69 8.60 -11.13 -2.82
CA LEU A 69 9.99 -11.08 -2.38
C LEU A 69 10.00 -10.94 -0.87
N TYR A 70 10.81 -11.72 -0.17
CA TYR A 70 10.87 -11.68 1.29
C TYR A 70 12.30 -11.86 1.81
N GLY A 71 12.51 -11.50 3.06
CA GLY A 71 13.83 -11.54 3.66
C GLY A 71 13.83 -11.21 5.16
N TYR A 72 15.04 -11.18 5.72
CA TYR A 72 15.25 -10.92 7.15
C TYR A 72 15.37 -9.43 7.49
N THR A 73 15.59 -8.57 6.48
CA THR A 73 15.68 -7.12 6.65
C THR A 73 14.82 -6.43 5.60
N ALA A 74 14.31 -5.24 5.88
CA ALA A 74 13.48 -4.50 4.95
C ALA A 74 14.22 -4.08 3.66
N ASN A 75 15.56 -3.97 3.70
CA ASN A 75 16.36 -3.52 2.57
C ASN A 75 16.97 -4.66 1.75
N ASP A 76 16.74 -5.92 2.16
CA ASP A 76 17.29 -7.11 1.51
C ASP A 76 16.23 -8.22 1.48
N LEU A 77 15.46 -8.24 0.39
CA LEU A 77 14.40 -9.21 0.10
C LEU A 77 14.87 -10.16 -1.00
N ASN A 78 15.79 -11.05 -0.65
CA ASN A 78 16.49 -11.93 -1.59
C ASN A 78 15.86 -13.32 -1.75
N LEU A 79 14.78 -13.63 -1.01
CA LEU A 79 14.03 -14.87 -1.14
C LEU A 79 12.75 -14.63 -1.94
N VAL A 80 12.31 -15.66 -2.68
CA VAL A 80 11.13 -15.59 -3.55
C VAL A 80 10.08 -16.58 -3.07
N GLY A 81 8.84 -16.13 -2.90
CA GLY A 81 7.68 -16.97 -2.65
C GLY A 81 6.72 -16.89 -3.83
N ILE A 82 6.28 -18.04 -4.34
CA ILE A 82 5.39 -18.14 -5.51
C ILE A 82 4.09 -18.85 -5.13
N ASP A 83 3.02 -18.55 -5.88
CA ASP A 83 1.77 -19.29 -5.75
C ASP A 83 1.92 -20.67 -6.39
N LEU A 84 1.89 -21.70 -5.55
CA LEU A 84 1.93 -23.11 -5.97
C LEU A 84 0.55 -23.75 -6.03
N LYS A 85 -0.48 -23.07 -5.52
CA LYS A 85 -1.86 -23.57 -5.44
C LYS A 85 -2.65 -23.21 -6.69
N ASN A 86 -2.41 -22.02 -7.23
CA ASN A 86 -2.99 -21.53 -8.46
C ASN A 86 -1.92 -21.36 -9.55
N GLU A 87 -2.31 -20.83 -10.70
CA GLU A 87 -1.37 -20.39 -11.73
C GLU A 87 -0.59 -19.15 -11.27
N ILE A 88 0.65 -19.03 -11.74
CA ILE A 88 1.51 -17.85 -11.51
C ILE A 88 0.81 -16.54 -11.92
N SER A 89 -0.04 -16.62 -12.95
CA SER A 89 -0.93 -15.54 -13.36
C SER A 89 -2.35 -15.85 -12.91
N SER A 90 -2.92 -15.06 -12.00
CA SER A 90 -4.24 -15.31 -11.40
C SER A 90 -4.91 -14.01 -10.95
N LYS A 91 -6.18 -14.09 -10.53
CA LYS A 91 -6.86 -13.01 -9.79
C LYS A 91 -6.77 -13.18 -8.28
N LYS A 92 -6.47 -14.41 -7.84
CA LYS A 92 -6.36 -14.81 -6.44
C LYS A 92 -5.02 -15.48 -6.29
N HIS A 93 -4.23 -14.98 -5.35
CA HIS A 93 -2.89 -15.45 -5.11
C HIS A 93 -2.77 -15.98 -3.70
N TYR A 94 -2.04 -17.07 -3.56
CA TYR A 94 -1.81 -17.74 -2.28
C TYR A 94 -0.39 -18.30 -2.24
N VAL A 95 0.44 -17.72 -1.37
CA VAL A 95 1.84 -18.10 -1.20
C VAL A 95 2.03 -18.68 0.19
N VAL A 96 2.67 -19.85 0.27
CA VAL A 96 3.09 -20.48 1.52
C VAL A 96 4.59 -20.28 1.67
N ILE A 97 5.02 -19.67 2.78
CA ILE A 97 6.42 -19.56 3.16
C ILE A 97 6.68 -20.56 4.29
N SER A 98 7.66 -21.46 4.10
CA SER A 98 8.02 -22.49 5.07
C SER A 98 9.39 -22.25 5.71
N ASN A 99 9.75 -23.09 6.69
CA ASN A 99 11.04 -23.09 7.38
C ASN A 99 11.34 -21.77 8.12
N LEU A 100 10.31 -21.13 8.66
CA LEU A 100 10.43 -19.86 9.37
C LEU A 100 10.64 -20.08 10.87
N VAL A 101 11.64 -19.41 11.45
CA VAL A 101 11.77 -19.34 12.91
C VAL A 101 10.67 -18.45 13.50
N SER A 102 9.85 -18.98 14.42
CA SER A 102 8.61 -18.31 14.86
C SER A 102 8.80 -16.96 15.57
N THR A 103 9.92 -16.78 16.27
CA THR A 103 10.28 -15.54 16.98
C THR A 103 10.99 -14.53 16.08
N LYS A 104 11.40 -14.92 14.87
CA LYS A 104 12.17 -14.07 13.97
C LYS A 104 11.22 -13.15 13.19
N ARG A 105 11.64 -11.90 13.01
CA ARG A 105 10.95 -10.94 12.16
C ARG A 105 11.37 -11.13 10.70
N TYR A 106 10.39 -11.10 9.82
CA TYR A 106 10.54 -11.17 8.37
C TYR A 106 9.85 -9.97 7.74
N TYR A 107 10.25 -9.68 6.50
CA TYR A 107 9.70 -8.62 5.68
C TYR A 107 9.36 -9.18 4.31
N PHE A 108 8.30 -8.68 3.68
CA PHE A 108 7.98 -9.02 2.29
C PHE A 108 7.35 -7.87 1.52
N THR A 109 7.45 -7.93 0.21
CA THR A 109 6.70 -7.12 -0.75
C THR A 109 6.03 -8.04 -1.76
N ILE A 110 4.87 -7.63 -2.25
CA ILE A 110 4.19 -8.32 -3.35
C ILE A 110 4.68 -7.72 -4.66
N ILE A 111 5.12 -8.55 -5.59
CA ILE A 111 5.38 -8.13 -6.96
C ILE A 111 4.16 -8.56 -7.79
N SER A 112 3.48 -7.60 -8.40
CA SER A 112 2.40 -7.88 -9.34
C SER A 112 2.61 -7.10 -10.62
N ASP A 113 2.69 -7.83 -11.74
CA ASP A 113 2.92 -7.23 -13.07
C ASP A 113 4.14 -6.28 -13.08
N ASP A 114 5.26 -6.76 -12.52
CA ASP A 114 6.53 -6.05 -12.34
C ASP A 114 6.49 -4.79 -11.45
N VAL A 115 5.36 -4.53 -10.78
CA VAL A 115 5.22 -3.44 -9.81
C VAL A 115 5.36 -3.98 -8.39
N THR A 116 6.16 -3.29 -7.59
CA THR A 116 6.36 -3.61 -6.17
C THR A 116 5.29 -2.97 -5.31
N HIS A 117 4.63 -3.78 -4.48
CA HIS A 117 3.59 -3.36 -3.56
C HIS A 117 3.96 -3.72 -2.12
N GLY A 118 3.79 -2.74 -1.24
CA GLY A 118 3.99 -2.86 0.19
C GLY A 118 3.01 -1.96 0.93
N LYS A 119 3.11 -1.91 2.25
CA LYS A 119 2.28 -1.00 3.07
C LYS A 119 2.90 0.40 3.02
N ASN A 120 2.20 1.35 2.41
CA ASN A 120 2.68 2.73 2.22
C ASN A 120 4.04 2.80 1.48
N GLY A 121 4.24 1.92 0.50
CA GLY A 121 5.50 1.83 -0.26
C GLY A 121 6.64 1.13 0.49
N LEU A 122 6.41 0.61 1.70
CA LEU A 122 7.41 -0.10 2.51
C LEU A 122 7.11 -1.60 2.59
N PRO A 123 8.13 -2.47 2.74
CA PRO A 123 7.94 -3.89 3.00
C PRO A 123 7.06 -4.14 4.23
N ILE A 124 6.18 -5.12 4.11
CA ILE A 124 5.27 -5.54 5.17
C ILE A 124 6.03 -6.47 6.11
N GLN A 125 6.04 -6.15 7.40
CA GLN A 125 6.69 -6.96 8.44
C GLN A 125 5.75 -8.01 9.03
N PHE A 126 6.28 -9.16 9.41
CA PHE A 126 5.56 -10.19 10.18
C PHE A 126 6.51 -11.06 11.02
N SER A 127 5.93 -11.79 11.97
CA SER A 127 6.55 -12.94 12.65
C SER A 127 5.44 -13.93 12.98
N ILE A 128 5.73 -15.23 13.05
CA ILE A 128 4.69 -16.23 13.34
C ILE A 128 4.06 -15.96 14.72
N ASN A 129 4.85 -15.60 15.72
CA ASN A 129 4.33 -15.35 17.07
C ASN A 129 3.39 -14.14 17.17
N SER A 130 3.44 -13.21 16.22
CA SER A 130 2.59 -12.01 16.19
C SER A 130 1.33 -12.14 15.32
N LEU A 131 1.16 -13.30 14.65
CA LEU A 131 -0.02 -13.63 13.83
C LEU A 131 -1.02 -14.46 14.64
#